data_AF-A0A9X1LAW5-F1
#
_entry.id   AF-A0A9X1LAW5-F1
#
_cell.length_a   1.000
_cell.length_b   1.000
_cell.length_c   1.000
_cell.angle_alpha   90.00
_cell.angle_beta   90.00
_cell.angle_gamma   90.00
#
_symmetry.space_group_name_H-M   'P 1'
#
loop_
_entity.id
_entity.type
_entity.pdbx_description
1 polymer ?
#
loop_
_entity_poly.entity_id
_entity_poly.type
_entity_poly.pdbx_seq_one_letter_code
_entity_poly.pdbx_strand_id
1 'polypeptide(L)' 'MTEREFQAKLAELDRLLNDPEIRMDPDRVWALLAEISTQEPGSAATRP' A
#
# COMPACT_ATOMS: atom_id res chain seq x y z
N MET A 1 3.42 11.11 -4.35
CA MET A 1 2.22 10.57 -5.00
C MET A 1 1.08 11.55 -4.85
N THR A 2 0.17 11.61 -5.82
CA THR A 2 -1.12 12.26 -5.56
C THR A 2 -2.05 11.29 -4.83
N GLU A 3 -3.01 11.81 -4.06
CA GLU A 3 -4.04 11.04 -3.35
C GLU A 3 -4.67 9.94 -4.23
N ARG A 4 -4.90 10.24 -5.50
CA ARG A 4 -5.46 9.28 -6.47
C ARG A 4 -4.58 8.06 -6.70
N GLU A 5 -3.26 8.26 -6.76
CA GLU A 5 -2.33 7.14 -6.94
C GLU A 5 -2.19 6.30 -5.66
N PHE A 6 -2.31 6.94 -4.51
CA PHE A 6 -2.34 6.26 -3.22
C PHE A 6 -3.58 5.36 -3.08
N GLN A 7 -4.76 5.89 -3.41
CA GLN A 7 -6.02 5.15 -3.45
C GLN A 7 -5.97 3.98 -4.45
N ALA A 8 -5.36 4.18 -5.62
CA ALA A 8 -5.18 3.12 -6.61
C ALA A 8 -4.29 1.98 -6.09
N LYS A 9 -3.17 2.31 -5.42
CA LYS A 9 -2.29 1.31 -4.80
C LYS A 9 -2.98 0.56 -3.65
N LEU A 10 -3.78 1.24 -2.82
CA LEU A 10 -4.58 0.60 -1.78
C LEU A 10 -5.61 -0.39 -2.36
N ALA A 11 -6.29 -0.03 -3.44
CA ALA A 11 -7.23 -0.92 -4.12
C ALA A 11 -6.53 -2.13 -4.76
N GLU A 12 -5.30 -1.95 -5.26
CA GLU A 12 -4.48 -3.04 -5.77
C GLU A 12 -4.02 -3.99 -4.65
N LEU A 13 -3.62 -3.44 -3.50
CA LEU A 13 -3.28 -4.22 -2.29
C LEU A 13 -4.47 -5.05 -1.80
N ASP A 14 -5.64 -4.43 -1.72
CA ASP A 14 -6.87 -5.07 -1.26
C ASP A 14 -7.25 -6.26 -2.14
N ARG A 15 -7.16 -6.11 -3.47
CA ARG A 15 -7.36 -7.21 -4.41
C ARG A 15 -6.31 -8.30 -4.25
N LEU A 16 -5.03 -7.95 -4.12
CA LEU A 16 -3.96 -8.94 -3.92
C LEU A 16 -4.15 -9.79 -2.66
N LEU A 17 -4.75 -9.22 -1.61
CA LEU A 17 -4.98 -9.89 -0.34
C LEU A 17 -6.31 -10.65 -0.28
N ASN A 18 -7.37 -10.12 -0.89
CA ASN A 18 -8.73 -10.67 -0.78
C ASN A 18 -9.17 -11.51 -1.98
N ASP A 19 -8.45 -11.45 -3.10
CA ASP A 19 -8.86 -12.13 -4.33
C ASP A 19 -8.13 -13.48 -4.47
N PRO A 20 -8.83 -14.61 -4.29
CA PRO A 20 -8.22 -15.94 -4.35
C PRO A 20 -7.84 -16.36 -5.76
N GLU A 21 -8.30 -15.64 -6.80
CA GLU A 21 -7.88 -15.86 -8.18
C GLU A 21 -6.52 -15.22 -8.48
N ILE A 22 -6.12 -14.22 -7.69
CA ILE A 22 -4.81 -13.59 -7.78
C ILE A 22 -3.81 -14.46 -7.00
N ARG A 23 -2.71 -14.84 -7.65
CA ARG A 23 -1.57 -15.39 -6.92
C ARG A 23 -1.05 -14.32 -5.98
N MET A 24 -1.36 -14.47 -4.70
CA MET A 24 -0.85 -13.62 -3.64
C MET A 24 0.68 -13.72 -3.67
N ASP A 25 1.31 -12.65 -4.14
CA ASP A 25 2.76 -12.55 -4.22
C ASP A 25 3.25 -11.71 -3.02
N PRO A 26 3.75 -12.37 -1.96
CA PRO A 26 4.03 -11.68 -0.69
C PRO A 26 5.10 -10.61 -0.84
N ASP A 27 6.09 -10.82 -1.71
CA ASP A 27 7.14 -9.84 -1.98
C ASP A 27 6.57 -8.54 -2.57
N ARG A 28 5.64 -8.69 -3.52
CA ARG A 28 4.93 -7.57 -4.13
C ARG A 28 4.02 -6.85 -3.16
N VAL A 29 3.32 -7.58 -2.28
CA VAL A 29 2.49 -7.01 -1.20
C VAL A 29 3.32 -6.16 -0.25
N TRP A 30 4.48 -6.68 0.19
CA TRP A 30 5.39 -5.94 1.07
C TRP A 30 6.01 -4.72 0.39
N ALA A 31 6.39 -4.84 -0.89
CA ALA A 31 6.89 -3.70 -1.66
C ALA A 31 5.82 -2.60 -1.81
N LEU A 32 4.57 -2.98 -2.12
CA LEU A 32 3.46 -2.04 -2.28
C LEU A 32 3.15 -1.33 -0.95
N LEU A 33 3.11 -2.08 0.16
CA LEU A 33 2.93 -1.54 1.52
C LEU A 33 4.05 -0.58 1.93
N ALA A 34 5.32 -0.89 1.59
CA ALA A 34 6.46 -0.04 1.89
C ALA A 34 6.41 1.29 1.11
N GLU A 35 5.99 1.23 -0.16
CA GLU A 35 5.79 2.43 -0.97
C GLU A 35 4.63 3.30 -0.48
N ILE A 36 3.52 2.69 -0.07
CA ILE A 36 2.36 3.38 0.52
C ILE A 36 2.77 4.03 1.86
N SER A 37 3.43 3.29 2.76
CA SER A 37 3.86 3.80 4.08
C SER A 37 4.93 4.88 4.01
N THR A 38 5.83 4.81 3.02
CA THR A 38 6.86 5.84 2.80
C THR A 38 6.24 7.15 2.32
N GLN A 39 5.06 7.10 1.71
CA GLN A 39 4.41 8.26 1.09
C GLN A 39 3.23 8.79 1.88
N GLU A 40 2.88 8.21 3.04
CA GLU A 40 1.91 8.77 3.98
C GLU A 40 2.31 10.21 4.32
N PRO A 41 1.59 11.24 3.82
CA PRO A 41 1.96 12.63 3.99
C PRO A 41 1.70 13.15 5.43
N GLY A 42 1.49 12.26 6.40
CA GLY A 42 1.20 12.56 7.81
C GLY A 42 2.26 12.08 8.82
N SER A 43 3.30 11.33 8.43
CA SER A 43 4.30 10.82 9.38
C SER A 43 5.39 11.87 9.69
N ALA A 44 4.95 13.05 10.12
CA ALA A 44 5.78 14.11 10.68
C ALA A 44 5.22 14.60 12.03
N ALA A 45 4.71 13.70 12.87
CA ALA A 45 4.46 13.91 14.31
C ALA A 45 4.07 12.54 14.89
N THR A 46 4.86 11.88 15.74
CA THR A 46 4.90 12.20 17.17
C THR A 46 6.04 11.39 17.79
N ARG A 47 7.11 12.07 18.22
CA ARG A 47 8.10 11.55 19.18
C ARG A 47 7.68 12.01 20.58
N PRO A 48 7.51 11.12 21.57
CA PRO A 48 7.84 11.44 22.95
C PRO A 48 9.36 11.40 23.17
#